data_AF-A0A2A4Q3U4-F1
#
_entry.id   AF-A0A2A4Q3U4-F1
#
_cell.length_a   1.000
_cell.length_b   1.000
_cell.length_c   1.000
_cell.angle_alpha   90.00
_cell.angle_beta   90.00
_cell.angle_gamma   90.00
#
_symmetry.space_group_name_H-M   'P 1'
#
loop_
_entity.id
_entity.type
_entity.pdbx_description
1 polymer ?
#
loop_
_entity_poly.entity_id
_entity_poly.type
_entity_poly.pdbx_seq_one_letter_code
_entity_poly.pdbx_strand_id
1 'polypeptide(L)'
;MVLDRSIDVGFISKPSDRDELESDCAVMDELVPIAASNHRLARRGKVNSEELRNEMLFFREEGSTTRQETDRMLQECGLTESIAMEAASYQAIKASVLEGAGVGIVPLSILDSSEKLDAYAALNAPDLRSSWSFTE
;
A
#
# COMPACT_ATOMS: atom_id res chain seq x y z
N MET A 1 -23.14 -1.02 -15.10
CA MET A 1 -23.03 -2.48 -15.10
C MET A 1 -23.89 -3.14 -14.03
N VAL A 2 -23.64 -2.90 -12.74
CA VAL A 2 -24.53 -3.47 -11.69
C VAL A 2 -25.87 -2.73 -11.67
N LEU A 3 -25.86 -1.40 -11.65
CA LEU A 3 -27.09 -0.56 -11.63
C LEU A 3 -28.02 -0.78 -12.83
N ASP A 4 -27.45 -1.00 -14.01
CA ASP A 4 -28.22 -1.28 -15.24
C ASP A 4 -28.56 -2.77 -15.42
N ARG A 5 -28.22 -3.61 -14.44
CA ARG A 5 -28.47 -5.07 -14.40
C ARG A 5 -27.84 -5.85 -15.55
N SER A 6 -26.75 -5.34 -16.13
CA SER A 6 -25.95 -6.11 -17.11
C SER A 6 -25.01 -7.12 -16.46
N ILE A 7 -24.71 -6.97 -15.16
CA ILE A 7 -24.03 -7.95 -14.31
C ILE A 7 -24.70 -8.00 -12.93
N ASP A 8 -24.59 -9.14 -12.25
CA ASP A 8 -25.18 -9.34 -10.92
C ASP A 8 -24.28 -8.80 -9.79
N VAL A 9 -22.95 -8.93 -9.92
CA VAL A 9 -21.98 -8.58 -8.87
C VAL A 9 -20.79 -7.84 -9.49
N GLY A 10 -20.33 -6.78 -8.81
CA GLY A 10 -19.12 -6.04 -9.15
C GLY A 10 -18.16 -5.99 -7.98
N PHE A 11 -16.86 -6.05 -8.26
CA PHE A 11 -15.81 -5.84 -7.26
C PHE A 11 -15.25 -4.42 -7.41
N ILE A 12 -15.26 -3.68 -6.29
CA ILE A 12 -14.80 -2.30 -6.22
C ILE A 12 -13.93 -2.12 -4.98
N SER A 13 -12.97 -1.19 -5.05
CA SER A 13 -11.97 -0.99 -4.00
C SER A 13 -12.49 -0.18 -2.80
N LYS A 14 -13.65 0.47 -2.94
CA LYS A 14 -14.36 1.23 -1.89
C LYS A 14 -15.85 0.93 -1.99
N PRO A 15 -16.60 0.89 -0.87
CA PRO A 15 -18.05 0.73 -0.90
C PRO A 15 -18.73 1.75 -1.80
N SER A 16 -19.87 1.38 -2.40
CA SER A 16 -20.65 2.32 -3.20
C SER A 16 -21.50 3.23 -2.31
N ASP A 17 -21.46 4.54 -2.56
CA ASP A 17 -22.37 5.51 -1.91
C ASP A 17 -23.79 5.53 -2.54
N ARG A 18 -24.13 4.50 -3.32
CA ARG A 18 -25.42 4.40 -4.02
C ARG A 18 -26.38 3.55 -3.22
N ASP A 19 -27.48 4.13 -2.77
CA ASP A 19 -28.52 3.45 -1.98
C ASP A 19 -29.14 2.24 -2.72
N GLU A 20 -29.05 2.20 -4.05
CA GLU A 20 -29.55 1.08 -4.86
C GLU A 20 -28.60 -0.13 -4.90
N LEU A 21 -27.40 -0.02 -4.30
CA LEU A 21 -26.39 -1.06 -4.26
C LEU A 21 -26.05 -1.44 -2.82
N GLU A 22 -26.12 -2.74 -2.54
CA GLU A 22 -25.55 -3.32 -1.33
C GLU A 22 -24.05 -3.56 -1.54
N SER A 23 -23.23 -3.20 -0.55
CA SER A 23 -21.78 -3.34 -0.60
C SER A 23 -21.28 -4.12 0.62
N ASP A 24 -20.74 -5.32 0.39
CA ASP A 24 -20.10 -6.14 1.42
C ASP A 24 -18.58 -6.20 1.22
N CYS A 25 -17.85 -6.27 2.34
CA CYS A 25 -16.40 -6.44 2.30
C CYS A 25 -16.04 -7.89 1.96
N ALA A 26 -15.51 -8.11 0.76
CA ALA A 26 -15.05 -9.44 0.34
C ALA A 26 -13.63 -9.76 0.83
N VAL A 27 -12.71 -8.80 0.73
CA VAL A 27 -11.29 -8.96 1.08
C VAL A 27 -10.77 -7.66 1.67
N MET A 28 -10.00 -7.76 2.74
CA MET A 28 -9.19 -6.66 3.27
C MET A 28 -7.72 -6.95 2.99
N ASP A 29 -6.99 -5.92 2.56
CA ASP A 29 -5.55 -5.98 2.34
C ASP A 29 -4.86 -4.82 3.07
N GLU A 30 -3.66 -5.08 3.57
CA GLU A 30 -2.87 -4.13 4.36
C GLU A 30 -1.82 -3.47 3.46
N LEU A 31 -1.67 -2.15 3.54
CA LEU A 31 -0.52 -1.48 2.94
C LEU A 31 0.69 -1.64 3.84
N VAL A 32 1.78 -2.15 3.27
CA VAL A 32 3.03 -2.39 3.98
C VAL A 32 4.18 -1.66 3.29
N PRO A 33 5.10 -1.06 4.08
CA PRO A 33 6.38 -0.62 3.56
C PRO A 33 7.28 -1.81 3.25
N ILE A 34 7.95 -1.78 2.10
CA ILE A 34 8.93 -2.77 1.65
C ILE A 34 10.26 -2.12 1.33
N ALA A 35 11.35 -2.82 1.64
CA ALA A 35 12.68 -2.46 1.19
C ALA A 35 13.40 -3.71 0.65
N ALA A 36 14.50 -3.52 -0.08
CA ALA A 36 15.38 -4.64 -0.39
C ALA A 36 15.88 -5.30 0.90
N SER A 37 16.06 -6.62 0.92
CA SER A 37 16.48 -7.34 2.14
C SER A 37 17.85 -6.91 2.68
N ASN A 38 18.71 -6.32 1.84
CA ASN A 38 20.00 -5.76 2.24
C ASN A 38 19.89 -4.32 2.78
N HIS A 39 18.71 -3.69 2.71
CA HIS A 39 18.48 -2.31 3.14
C HIS A 39 18.66 -2.14 4.65
N ARG A 40 19.07 -0.94 5.10
CA ARG A 40 19.34 -0.68 6.53
C ARG A 40 18.12 -0.93 7.41
N LEU A 41 16.92 -0.57 6.92
CA LEU A 41 15.66 -0.70 7.65
C LEU A 41 15.17 -2.15 7.69
N ALA A 42 15.51 -2.98 6.69
CA ALA A 42 15.13 -4.39 6.66
C ALA A 42 15.77 -5.20 7.80
N ARG A 43 16.90 -4.75 8.34
CA ARG A 43 17.62 -5.40 9.44
C ARG A 43 17.15 -4.93 10.82
N ARG A 44 16.19 -4.01 10.88
CA ARG A 44 15.62 -3.50 12.14
C ARG A 44 14.46 -4.38 12.57
N GLY A 45 14.39 -4.68 13.88
CA GLY A 45 13.25 -5.41 14.43
C GLY A 45 11.95 -4.58 14.46
N LYS A 46 12.06 -3.25 14.49
CA LYS A 46 10.97 -2.28 14.42
C LYS A 46 11.49 -1.02 13.72
N VAL A 47 10.69 -0.47 12.82
CA VAL A 47 10.95 0.78 12.10
C VAL A 47 9.90 1.78 12.54
N ASN A 48 10.30 2.97 12.95
CA ASN A 48 9.38 4.08 13.22
C ASN A 48 9.04 4.78 11.89
N SER A 49 7.80 5.25 11.72
CA SER A 49 7.37 5.97 10.53
C SER A 49 8.28 7.18 10.22
N GLU A 50 8.79 7.88 11.23
CA GLU A 50 9.75 9.00 11.07
C GLU A 50 11.08 8.58 10.42
N GLU A 51 11.50 7.32 10.54
CA GLU A 51 12.69 6.83 9.84
C GLU A 51 12.48 6.82 8.32
N LEU A 52 11.23 6.65 7.86
CA LEU A 52 10.87 6.68 6.44
C LEU A 52 10.96 8.09 5.84
N ARG A 53 10.89 9.15 6.65
CA ARG A 53 11.04 10.55 6.19
C ARG A 53 12.37 10.78 5.48
N ASN A 54 13.40 10.01 5.84
CA ASN A 54 14.75 10.11 5.29
C ASN A 54 14.99 9.17 4.10
N GLU A 55 13.95 8.47 3.63
CA GLU A 55 14.02 7.55 2.51
C GLU A 55 13.23 8.10 1.32
N MET A 56 13.64 7.70 0.11
CA MET A 56 12.81 7.90 -1.08
C MET A 56 11.64 6.91 -1.02
N LEU A 57 10.41 7.42 -1.06
CA LEU A 57 9.20 6.61 -1.02
C LEU A 57 8.65 6.39 -2.43
N PHE A 58 8.33 5.13 -2.75
CA PHE A 58 7.71 4.75 -4.01
C PHE A 58 6.27 4.29 -3.76
N PHE A 59 5.34 4.88 -4.49
CA PHE A 59 3.92 4.53 -4.39
C PHE A 59 3.23 4.65 -5.74
N ARG A 60 1.97 4.20 -5.77
CA ARG A 60 1.15 4.25 -6.97
C ARG A 60 0.87 5.69 -7.41
N GLU A 61 0.64 5.84 -8.70
CA GLU A 61 0.24 7.08 -9.34
C GLU A 61 -1.03 7.69 -8.72
N GLU A 62 -1.15 9.01 -8.84
CA GLU A 62 -2.35 9.75 -8.46
C GLU A 62 -3.60 9.16 -9.14
N GLY A 63 -4.72 9.18 -8.41
CA GLY A 63 -5.99 8.62 -8.87
C GLY A 63 -6.18 7.13 -8.60
N SER A 64 -5.12 6.39 -8.23
CA SER A 64 -5.29 5.01 -7.76
C SER A 64 -5.85 4.97 -6.33
N THR A 65 -6.72 3.99 -6.02
CA THR A 65 -7.26 3.81 -4.67
C THR A 65 -6.16 3.63 -3.64
N THR A 66 -5.15 2.81 -3.97
CA THR A 66 -3.99 2.59 -3.10
C THR A 66 -3.22 3.89 -2.84
N ARG A 67 -3.11 4.79 -3.81
CA ARG A 67 -2.47 6.08 -3.58
C ARG A 67 -3.23 6.91 -2.54
N GLN A 68 -4.55 6.99 -2.66
CA GLN A 68 -5.38 7.71 -1.68
C GLN A 68 -5.18 7.18 -0.26
N GLU A 69 -5.09 5.86 -0.10
CA GLU A 69 -4.85 5.26 1.22
C GLU A 69 -3.41 5.48 1.71
N THR A 70 -2.42 5.44 0.82
CA THR A 70 -1.04 5.82 1.16
C THR A 70 -0.96 7.28 1.63
N ASP A 71 -1.63 8.21 0.93
CA ASP A 71 -1.64 9.63 1.29
C ASP A 71 -2.27 9.85 2.67
N ARG A 72 -3.41 9.20 2.93
CA ARG A 72 -4.06 9.21 4.25
C ARG A 72 -3.13 8.69 5.34
N MET A 73 -2.52 7.54 5.11
CA MET A 73 -1.59 6.89 6.05
C MET A 73 -0.39 7.80 6.36
N LEU A 74 0.23 8.40 5.34
CA LEU A 74 1.34 9.34 5.53
C LEU A 74 0.89 10.60 6.27
N GLN A 75 -0.33 11.09 6.02
CA GLN A 75 -0.89 12.23 6.73
C GLN A 75 -1.10 11.93 8.23
N GLU A 76 -1.67 10.78 8.56
CA GLU A 76 -1.87 10.33 9.95
C GLU A 76 -0.54 10.22 10.71
N CYS A 77 0.54 9.85 10.01
CA CYS A 77 1.89 9.77 10.58
C CYS A 77 2.68 11.09 10.51
N GLY A 78 2.14 12.18 9.96
CA GLY A 78 2.87 13.46 9.80
C GLY A 78 4.00 13.42 8.76
N LEU A 79 3.94 12.49 7.81
CA LEU A 79 4.95 12.22 6.77
C LEU A 79 4.64 12.83 5.41
N THR A 80 3.74 13.80 5.32
CA THR A 80 3.31 14.43 4.04
C THR A 80 4.43 15.11 3.26
N GLU A 81 5.55 15.45 3.91
CA GLU A 81 6.72 16.10 3.29
C GLU A 81 7.79 15.10 2.82
N SER A 82 7.52 13.80 2.88
CA SER A 82 8.50 12.77 2.49
C SER A 82 8.84 12.85 1.00
N ILE A 83 10.10 12.57 0.65
CA ILE A 83 10.54 12.54 -0.75
C ILE A 83 9.91 11.34 -1.43
N ALA A 84 9.24 11.58 -2.55
CA ALA A 84 8.35 10.61 -3.17
C ALA A 84 8.53 10.49 -4.68
N MET A 85 8.34 9.29 -5.21
CA MET A 85 8.20 9.02 -6.64
C MET A 85 6.96 8.17 -6.94
N GLU A 86 6.23 8.58 -7.98
CA GLU A 86 5.06 7.86 -8.46
C GLU A 86 5.46 6.77 -9.46
N ALA A 87 4.78 5.63 -9.37
CA ALA A 87 5.01 4.49 -10.23
C ALA A 87 3.67 3.96 -10.76
N ALA A 88 3.59 3.79 -12.09
CA ALA A 88 2.40 3.32 -12.79
C ALA A 88 2.00 1.86 -12.48
N SER A 89 2.85 1.10 -11.76
CA SER A 89 2.58 -0.30 -11.42
C SER A 89 3.34 -0.75 -10.19
N TYR A 90 2.80 -1.77 -9.50
CA TYR A 90 3.50 -2.43 -8.39
C TYR A 90 4.82 -3.09 -8.82
N GLN A 91 4.90 -3.58 -10.06
CA GLN A 91 6.14 -4.15 -10.59
C GLN A 91 7.24 -3.10 -10.72
N ALA A 92 6.89 -1.86 -11.11
CA ALA A 92 7.84 -0.75 -11.14
C ALA A 92 8.30 -0.34 -9.73
N ILE A 93 7.39 -0.31 -8.75
CA ILE A 93 7.76 -0.07 -7.33
C ILE A 93 8.75 -1.15 -6.85
N LYS A 94 8.39 -2.42 -7.06
CA LYS A 94 9.20 -3.58 -6.71
C LYS A 94 10.58 -3.54 -7.37
N ALA A 95 10.68 -3.17 -8.64
CA ALA A 95 11.96 -3.04 -9.34
C ALA A 95 12.84 -1.95 -8.72
N SER A 96 12.30 -0.75 -8.50
CA SER A 96 13.04 0.36 -7.87
C SER A 96 13.56 0.02 -6.47
N VAL A 97 12.75 -0.69 -5.68
CA VAL A 97 13.14 -1.14 -4.35
C VAL A 97 14.32 -2.12 -4.41
N LEU A 98 14.33 -3.07 -5.35
CA LEU A 98 15.45 -4.03 -5.49
C LEU A 98 16.77 -3.38 -5.89
N GLU A 99 16.70 -2.32 -6.70
CA GLU A 99 17.87 -1.52 -7.05
C GLU A 99 18.37 -0.68 -5.86
N GLY A 100 17.70 -0.75 -4.71
CA GLY A 100 18.07 -0.03 -3.49
C GLY A 100 17.73 1.46 -3.56
N ALA A 101 16.81 1.86 -4.44
CA ALA A 101 16.47 3.27 -4.64
C ALA A 101 15.65 3.87 -3.48
N GLY A 102 15.09 3.04 -2.59
CA GLY A 102 14.34 3.49 -1.42
C GLY A 102 13.36 2.44 -0.90
N VAL A 103 12.24 2.92 -0.36
CA VAL A 103 11.17 2.12 0.26
C VAL A 103 9.90 2.20 -0.58
N GLY A 104 9.26 1.07 -0.86
CA GLY A 104 7.97 1.01 -1.56
C GLY A 104 6.82 0.88 -0.58
N ILE A 105 5.68 1.52 -0.83
CA ILE A 105 4.42 1.25 -0.12
C ILE A 105 3.50 0.46 -1.05
N VAL A 106 3.15 -0.76 -0.66
CA VAL A 106 2.40 -1.69 -1.50
C VAL A 106 1.42 -2.53 -0.68
N PRO A 107 0.35 -3.07 -1.28
CA PRO A 107 -0.51 -4.04 -0.60
C PRO A 107 0.25 -5.32 -0.27
N LEU A 108 0.02 -5.91 0.90
CA LEU A 108 0.73 -7.11 1.34
C LEU A 108 0.51 -8.28 0.38
N SER A 109 -0.69 -8.39 -0.21
CA SER A 109 -1.03 -9.46 -1.16
C SER A 109 -0.14 -9.49 -2.41
N ILE A 110 0.51 -8.39 -2.77
CA ILE A 110 1.36 -8.34 -3.98
C ILE A 110 2.77 -8.89 -3.77
N LEU A 111 3.14 -9.20 -2.52
CA LEU A 111 4.45 -9.74 -2.12
C LEU A 111 4.49 -11.27 -2.24
N ASP A 112 3.84 -11.79 -3.29
CA ASP A 112 3.56 -13.20 -3.51
C ASP A 112 4.72 -14.12 -3.09
N SER A 113 4.41 -15.15 -2.31
CA SER A 113 5.39 -16.04 -1.66
C SER A 113 6.31 -16.83 -2.61
N SER A 114 6.06 -16.75 -3.93
CA SER A 114 6.88 -17.38 -4.98
C SER A 114 7.92 -16.45 -5.59
N GLU A 115 7.77 -15.13 -5.44
CA GLU A 115 8.79 -14.16 -5.84
C GLU A 115 9.88 -14.13 -4.77
N LYS A 116 11.13 -14.44 -5.18
CA LYS A 116 12.37 -14.42 -4.38
C LYS A 116 12.17 -13.94 -2.93
N LEU A 117 11.82 -14.86 -2.04
CA LEU A 117 11.53 -14.60 -0.63
C LEU A 117 12.67 -13.86 0.09
N ASP A 118 13.89 -13.92 -0.46
CA ASP A 118 15.09 -13.26 0.05
C ASP A 118 15.35 -11.87 -0.52
N ALA A 119 14.56 -11.38 -1.50
CA ALA A 119 14.86 -10.13 -2.21
C ALA A 119 14.23 -8.88 -1.55
N TYR A 120 13.06 -9.05 -0.93
CA TYR A 120 12.34 -7.99 -0.23
C TYR A 120 12.14 -8.32 1.24
N ALA A 121 12.13 -7.28 2.06
CA ALA A 121 11.65 -7.34 3.44
C ALA A 121 10.49 -6.37 3.62
N ALA A 122 9.35 -6.88 4.09
CA ALA A 122 8.31 -6.04 4.66
C ALA A 122 8.83 -5.44 5.97
N LEU A 123 8.82 -4.11 6.07
CA LEU A 123 9.31 -3.41 7.25
C LEU A 123 8.27 -3.44 8.35
N ASN A 124 8.67 -3.81 9.56
CA ASN A 124 7.80 -3.77 10.73
C ASN A 124 7.62 -2.32 11.23
N ALA A 125 6.68 -1.60 10.63
CA ALA A 125 6.30 -0.22 10.97
C ALA A 125 4.85 -0.18 11.51
N PRO A 126 4.62 -0.57 12.77
CA PRO A 126 3.28 -0.75 13.32
C PRO A 126 2.48 0.55 13.47
N ASP A 127 3.16 1.69 13.53
CA ASP A 127 2.61 3.04 13.53
C ASP A 127 2.16 3.53 12.15
N LEU A 128 2.56 2.83 11.08
CA LEU A 128 2.15 3.11 9.70
C LEU A 128 0.90 2.31 9.29
N ARG A 129 0.21 1.64 10.22
CA ARG A 129 -0.91 0.75 9.88
C ARG A 129 -2.20 1.53 9.64
N SER A 130 -2.79 1.36 8.45
CA SER A 130 -4.12 1.88 8.15
C SER A 130 -5.17 1.21 9.05
N SER A 131 -5.82 1.99 9.91
CA SER A 131 -7.00 1.53 10.65
C SER A 131 -8.22 1.53 9.72
N TRP A 132 -8.65 0.34 9.33
CA TRP A 132 -9.97 0.13 8.75
C TRP A 132 -10.93 -0.23 9.88
N SER A 133 -11.98 0.55 10.04
CA SER A 133 -13.14 0.17 10.86
C SER A 133 -14.32 0.17 9.92
N PHE A 134 -14.80 -1.01 9.52
CA PHE A 134 -16.15 -1.13 8.99
C PHE A 134 -17.07 -1.16 10.22
N THR A 135 -17.96 -0.18 10.31
CA THR A 135 -19.11 -0.30 11.20
C THR A 135 -20.12 -1.18 10.46
N GLU A 136 -20.51 -2.29 11.10
CA GLU A 136 -21.62 -3.16 10.67
C GLU A 136 -22.94 -2.39 10.52
#